data_AF-A0A8C2G8X6-F1
#
_entry.id   AF-A0A8C2G8X6-F1
#
_cell.length_a   1.000
_cell.length_b   1.000
_cell.length_c   1.000
_cell.angle_alpha   90.00
_cell.angle_beta   90.00
_cell.angle_gamma   90.00
#
_symmetry.space_group_name_H-M   'P 1'
#
loop_
_entity.id
_entity.type
_entity.pdbx_description
1 polymer ?
#
loop_
_entity_poly.entity_id
_entity_poly.type
_entity_poly.pdbx_seq_one_letter_code
_entity_poly.pdbx_strand_id
1 'polypeptide(L)'
;MKKQLSLYLSLSGSDSVTFELQLSNMLLLKTSFIIHCTLGGNNELITELAVFTDGWLHSNFSFYFMSSMKKSWNESRRYCTERGADLIIINSREKQDFVTKITDQREFWIGVTDIVEEGTWKWVDGTSVTSGEPNGETLENCAVTYLKKNPELIGWIDVNCNDAYQWICEKSFWP
;
A
#
# COMPACT_ATOMS: atom_id res chain seq x y z
N MET A 1 6.65 39.31 4.14
CA MET A 1 7.88 38.50 3.97
C MET A 1 7.66 37.58 2.78
N LYS A 2 8.38 37.78 1.66
CA LYS A 2 8.28 36.89 0.49
C LYS A 2 8.98 35.58 0.85
N LYS A 3 8.24 34.47 0.90
CA LYS A 3 8.81 33.14 1.10
C LYS A 3 9.41 32.69 -0.23
N GLN A 4 10.70 32.33 -0.23
CA GLN A 4 11.39 31.83 -1.41
C GLN A 4 11.22 30.31 -1.45
N LEU A 5 10.65 29.83 -2.55
CA LEU A 5 10.54 28.40 -2.87
C LEU A 5 11.81 28.03 -3.65
N SER A 6 12.56 27.04 -3.20
CA SER A 6 13.72 26.52 -3.92
C SER A 6 13.37 25.13 -4.45
N LEU A 7 13.39 24.97 -5.77
CA LEU A 7 13.18 23.69 -6.46
C LEU A 7 14.56 23.10 -6.77
N TYR A 8 14.81 21.85 -6.36
CA TYR A 8 16.03 21.13 -6.77
C TYR A 8 15.66 20.02 -7.76
N LEU A 9 16.37 20.00 -8.89
CA LEU A 9 16.25 18.99 -9.94
C LEU A 9 17.40 18.00 -9.80
N SER A 10 17.09 16.71 -9.63
CA SER A 10 18.06 15.63 -9.77
C SER A 10 17.56 14.62 -10.79
N LEU A 11 18.33 14.39 -11.85
CA LEU A 11 18.06 13.36 -12.85
C LEU A 11 18.69 12.05 -12.38
N SER A 12 17.89 11.00 -12.18
CA SER A 12 18.39 9.64 -11.96
C SER A 12 17.72 8.68 -12.95
N GLY A 13 18.50 8.20 -13.94
CA GLY A 13 18.07 7.15 -14.87
C GLY A 13 17.09 7.61 -15.95
N SER A 14 17.04 6.86 -17.05
CA SER A 14 16.41 7.20 -18.33
C SER A 14 14.90 7.41 -18.34
N ASP A 15 14.19 7.12 -17.24
CA ASP A 15 12.72 7.02 -17.26
C ASP A 15 12.00 7.67 -16.04
N SER A 16 12.69 8.51 -15.25
CA SER A 16 12.07 9.19 -14.09
C SER A 16 12.69 10.57 -13.79
N VAL A 17 11.83 11.56 -13.51
CA VAL A 17 12.25 12.91 -13.08
C VAL A 17 11.80 13.14 -11.64
N THR A 18 12.75 13.09 -10.69
CA THR A 18 12.46 13.29 -9.27
C THR A 18 12.51 14.78 -8.91
N PHE A 19 11.46 15.30 -8.25
CA PHE A 19 11.39 16.69 -7.77
C PHE A 19 11.31 16.71 -6.24
N GLU A 20 12.39 17.11 -5.56
CA GLU A 20 12.34 17.28 -4.11
C GLU A 20 11.94 18.72 -3.74
N LEU A 21 10.77 18.89 -3.10
CA LEU A 21 10.34 20.14 -2.48
C LEU A 21 10.67 20.11 -0.98
N GLN A 22 11.74 20.79 -0.58
CA GLN A 22 12.07 20.97 0.84
C GLN A 22 11.30 22.19 1.39
N LEU A 23 10.18 21.94 2.07
CA LEU A 23 9.48 22.98 2.81
C LEU A 23 10.19 23.25 4.15
N SER A 24 11.10 24.22 4.16
CA SER A 24 11.66 24.72 5.42
C SER A 24 10.62 25.57 6.15
N ASN A 25 10.30 25.15 7.39
CA ASN A 25 9.42 25.81 8.38
C ASN A 25 7.90 25.61 8.30
N MET A 26 7.46 24.38 8.59
CA MET A 26 6.34 24.16 9.51
C MET A 26 6.52 22.81 10.20
N LEU A 27 6.15 22.70 11.47
CA LEU A 27 6.48 21.56 12.33
C LEU A 27 6.14 20.19 11.71
N LEU A 28 7.13 19.29 11.78
CA LEU A 28 7.07 17.83 11.88
C LEU A 28 6.82 16.91 10.67
N LEU A 29 6.72 17.38 9.42
CA LEU A 29 6.57 16.45 8.29
C LEU A 29 7.70 16.60 7.28
N LYS A 30 8.53 15.56 7.13
CA LYS A 30 9.43 15.46 5.96
C LYS A 30 8.56 15.01 4.79
N THR A 31 8.08 15.98 4.02
CA THR A 31 7.28 15.74 2.82
C THR A 31 8.19 15.72 1.59
N SER A 32 8.34 14.56 0.95
CA SER A 32 8.99 14.43 -0.35
C SER A 32 7.93 14.23 -1.44
N PHE A 33 8.23 14.63 -2.66
CA PHE A 33 7.36 14.45 -3.82
C PHE A 33 8.14 13.66 -4.88
N ILE A 34 7.50 12.70 -5.54
CA ILE A 34 8.07 11.99 -6.69
C ILE A 34 7.05 12.14 -7.82
N ILE A 35 7.50 12.65 -8.97
CA ILE A 35 6.68 12.72 -10.17
C ILE A 35 7.18 11.61 -11.11
N HIS A 36 6.38 10.57 -11.27
CA HIS A 36 6.64 9.58 -12.30
C HIS A 36 6.10 10.11 -13.63
N CYS A 37 7.00 10.38 -14.57
CA CYS A 37 6.64 10.71 -15.95
C CYS A 37 6.81 9.46 -16.80
N THR A 38 5.73 8.96 -17.39
CA THR A 38 5.80 7.87 -18.38
C THR A 38 5.27 8.36 -19.73
N LEU A 39 5.90 7.91 -20.81
CA LEU A 39 5.41 8.11 -22.17
C LEU A 39 4.38 7.02 -22.47
N GLY A 40 3.10 7.41 -22.59
CA GLY A 40 2.03 6.53 -23.02
C GLY A 40 2.16 6.15 -24.49
N GLY A 41 1.42 5.12 -24.91
CA GLY A 41 1.48 4.57 -26.28
C GLY A 41 1.15 5.54 -27.42
N ASN A 42 0.59 6.73 -27.11
CA ASN A 42 0.25 7.79 -28.06
C ASN A 42 1.19 9.01 -27.99
N ASN A 43 2.39 8.88 -27.40
CA ASN A 43 3.27 10.00 -27.05
C ASN A 43 2.65 11.00 -26.05
N GLU A 44 1.62 10.58 -25.32
CA GLU A 44 1.05 11.36 -24.22
C GLU A 44 1.94 11.24 -22.99
N LEU A 45 2.21 12.38 -22.33
CA LEU A 45 2.96 12.40 -21.08
C LEU A 45 2.00 12.08 -19.93
N ILE A 46 2.12 10.89 -19.34
CA ILE A 46 1.37 10.49 -18.16
C ILE A 46 2.20 10.89 -16.94
N THR A 47 1.61 11.66 -16.04
CA THR A 47 2.27 12.11 -14.79
C THR A 47 1.53 11.55 -13.58
N GLU A 48 2.23 10.78 -12.76
CA GLU A 48 1.73 10.27 -11.48
C GLU A 48 2.49 10.98 -10.34
N LEU A 49 1.75 11.70 -9.49
CA LEU A 49 2.30 12.38 -8.32
C LEU A 49 2.23 11.45 -7.10
N ALA A 50 3.38 10.97 -6.64
CA ALA A 50 3.53 10.28 -5.37
C ALA A 50 4.03 11.26 -4.31
N VAL A 51 3.24 11.49 -3.25
CA VAL A 51 3.64 12.33 -2.11
C VAL A 51 4.05 11.43 -0.95
N PHE A 52 5.26 11.60 -0.43
CA PHE A 52 5.76 10.88 0.73
C PHE A 52 5.77 11.79 1.96
N THR A 53 4.91 11.54 2.93
CA THR A 53 4.91 12.27 4.22
C THR A 53 5.28 11.31 5.32
N ASP A 54 6.43 11.50 5.98
CA ASP A 54 6.86 10.66 7.12
C ASP A 54 6.80 9.14 6.83
N GLY A 55 7.16 8.75 5.61
CA GLY A 55 7.15 7.34 5.16
C GLY A 55 5.81 6.83 4.63
N TRP A 56 4.78 7.68 4.52
CA TRP A 56 3.50 7.36 3.89
C TRP A 56 3.49 7.77 2.42
N LEU A 57 3.23 6.83 1.52
CA LEU A 57 2.94 7.03 0.11
C LEU A 57 1.49 7.52 -0.07
N HIS A 58 1.29 8.65 -0.71
CA HIS A 58 -0.03 9.11 -1.14
C HIS A 58 -0.31 8.63 -2.57
N SER A 59 -1.46 7.99 -2.77
CA SER A 59 -1.99 7.66 -4.09
C SER A 59 -3.52 7.78 -4.09
N ASN A 60 -4.06 8.43 -5.13
CA ASN A 60 -5.46 8.82 -5.23
C ASN A 60 -5.95 9.64 -4.02
N PHE A 61 -6.72 9.03 -3.12
CA PHE A 61 -7.33 9.64 -1.93
C PHE A 61 -6.96 8.93 -0.62
N SER A 62 -5.92 8.10 -0.64
CA SER A 62 -5.46 7.34 0.52
C SER A 62 -3.95 7.52 0.74
N PHE A 63 -3.54 7.38 1.99
CA PHE A 63 -2.14 7.28 2.38
C PHE A 63 -1.81 5.83 2.73
N TYR A 64 -0.65 5.37 2.28
CA TYR A 64 -0.18 4.01 2.44
C TYR A 64 1.16 3.99 3.15
N PHE A 65 1.31 3.17 4.19
CA PHE A 65 2.61 2.93 4.83
C PHE A 65 3.02 1.49 4.59
N MET A 66 4.21 1.30 4.01
CA MET A 66 4.80 -0.02 3.83
C MET A 66 5.87 -0.25 4.88
N SER A 67 5.75 -1.34 5.64
CA SER A 67 6.75 -1.64 6.66
C SER A 67 8.05 -2.17 6.05
N SER A 68 9.17 -1.83 6.69
CA SER A 68 10.44 -2.51 6.50
C SER A 68 10.57 -3.74 7.41
N MET A 69 9.96 -3.69 8.59
CA MET A 69 9.96 -4.78 9.58
C MET A 69 8.90 -5.85 9.25
N LYS A 70 9.08 -7.03 9.83
CA LYS A 70 8.11 -8.13 9.79
C LYS A 70 7.45 -8.33 11.16
N LYS A 71 6.14 -8.60 11.19
CA LYS A 71 5.32 -8.79 12.39
C LYS A 71 4.19 -9.79 12.13
N SER A 72 3.53 -10.26 13.19
CA SER A 72 2.27 -11.01 13.03
C SER A 72 1.15 -10.12 12.49
N TRP A 73 0.08 -10.72 12.00
CA TRP A 73 -1.06 -9.96 11.45
C TRP A 73 -1.65 -9.01 12.49
N ASN A 74 -1.88 -9.51 13.72
CA ASN A 74 -2.42 -8.72 14.83
C ASN A 74 -1.50 -7.57 15.25
N GLU A 75 -0.19 -7.82 15.32
CA GLU A 75 0.77 -6.76 15.65
C GLU A 75 0.88 -5.70 14.55
N SER A 76 0.78 -6.13 13.30
CA SER A 76 0.78 -5.25 12.12
C SER A 76 -0.47 -4.36 12.09
N ARG A 77 -1.65 -4.95 12.34
CA ARG A 77 -2.92 -4.22 12.47
C ARG A 77 -2.88 -3.21 13.60
N ARG A 78 -2.36 -3.62 14.77
CA ARG A 78 -2.16 -2.71 15.91
C ARG A 78 -1.27 -1.52 15.52
N TYR A 79 -0.18 -1.76 14.80
CA TYR A 79 0.71 -0.68 14.34
C TYR A 79 -0.03 0.35 13.49
N CYS A 80 -0.89 -0.09 12.57
CA CYS A 80 -1.68 0.79 11.70
C CYS A 80 -2.75 1.56 12.50
N THR A 81 -3.51 0.87 13.33
CA THR A 81 -4.61 1.46 14.14
C THR A 81 -4.10 2.49 15.15
N GLU A 82 -2.95 2.28 15.77
CA GLU A 82 -2.28 3.28 16.63
C GLU A 82 -1.90 4.57 15.88
N ARG A 83 -1.89 4.56 14.54
CA ARG A 83 -1.58 5.72 13.67
C ARG A 83 -2.81 6.28 12.96
N GLY A 84 -4.01 5.86 13.38
CA GLY A 84 -5.27 6.27 12.76
C GLY A 84 -5.40 5.79 11.31
N ALA A 85 -4.93 4.57 11.06
CA ALA A 85 -5.02 3.82 9.80
C ALA A 85 -5.52 2.39 10.12
N ASP A 86 -5.69 1.53 9.13
CA ASP A 86 -5.84 0.07 9.35
C ASP A 86 -4.99 -0.67 8.30
N LEU A 87 -4.96 -2.01 8.32
CA LEU A 87 -4.37 -2.77 7.23
C LEU A 87 -5.13 -2.50 5.92
N ILE A 88 -4.42 -2.47 4.80
CA ILE A 88 -4.99 -2.12 3.49
C ILE A 88 -6.16 -3.03 3.08
N ILE A 89 -7.20 -2.42 2.53
CA ILE A 89 -8.34 -3.12 1.93
C ILE A 89 -8.18 -3.12 0.42
N ILE A 90 -8.25 -4.29 -0.22
CA ILE A 90 -8.08 -4.44 -1.66
C ILE A 90 -9.41 -4.90 -2.28
N ASN A 91 -10.34 -3.95 -2.38
CA ASN A 91 -11.72 -4.19 -2.85
C ASN A 91 -11.99 -3.70 -4.27
N SER A 92 -10.95 -3.36 -5.03
CA SER A 92 -11.06 -2.97 -6.43
C SER A 92 -9.87 -3.46 -7.25
N ARG A 93 -10.08 -3.65 -8.56
CA ARG A 93 -9.03 -4.04 -9.49
C ARG A 93 -7.90 -3.01 -9.56
N GLU A 94 -8.25 -1.72 -9.58
CA GLU A 94 -7.27 -0.63 -9.55
C GLU A 94 -6.36 -0.72 -8.32
N LYS A 95 -6.94 -1.05 -7.16
CA LYS A 95 -6.18 -1.20 -5.92
C LYS A 95 -5.32 -2.45 -5.92
N GLN A 96 -5.81 -3.55 -6.49
CA GLN A 96 -5.02 -4.76 -6.71
C GLN A 96 -3.80 -4.47 -7.61
N ASP A 97 -3.98 -3.72 -8.70
CA ASP A 97 -2.92 -3.34 -9.62
C ASP A 97 -1.89 -2.41 -8.94
N PHE A 98 -2.36 -1.43 -8.17
CA PHE A 98 -1.52 -0.55 -7.37
C PHE A 98 -0.68 -1.32 -6.34
N VAL A 99 -1.32 -2.19 -5.54
CA VAL A 99 -0.62 -3.01 -4.54
C VAL A 99 0.42 -3.90 -5.21
N THR A 100 0.07 -4.55 -6.32
CA THR A 100 0.99 -5.39 -7.09
C THR A 100 2.22 -4.61 -7.56
N LYS A 101 2.06 -3.35 -7.97
CA LYS A 101 3.16 -2.47 -8.41
C LYS A 101 4.06 -2.07 -7.24
N ILE A 102 3.51 -1.68 -6.09
CA ILE A 102 4.32 -1.14 -4.97
C ILE A 102 5.00 -2.22 -4.14
N THR A 103 4.43 -3.43 -4.06
CA THR A 103 5.04 -4.51 -3.28
C THR A 103 6.26 -5.08 -3.96
N ASP A 104 6.35 -4.95 -5.29
CA ASP A 104 7.44 -5.46 -6.11
C ASP A 104 7.77 -6.92 -5.78
N GLN A 105 6.78 -7.79 -5.94
CA GLN A 105 6.95 -9.24 -5.74
C GLN A 105 7.37 -9.62 -4.30
N ARG A 106 6.91 -8.87 -3.30
CA ARG A 106 7.09 -9.23 -1.88
C ARG A 106 5.75 -9.48 -1.22
N GLU A 107 5.80 -10.23 -0.12
CA GLU A 107 4.64 -10.62 0.67
C GLU A 107 4.39 -9.60 1.78
N PHE A 108 3.20 -9.02 1.75
CA PHE A 108 2.72 -8.09 2.76
C PHE A 108 1.38 -8.53 3.31
N TRP A 109 1.21 -8.42 4.63
CA TRP A 109 -0.08 -8.49 5.28
C TRP A 109 -1.05 -7.46 4.68
N ILE A 110 -2.25 -7.95 4.40
CA ILE A 110 -3.40 -7.16 3.98
C ILE A 110 -4.53 -7.31 5.00
N GLY A 111 -5.52 -6.43 4.93
CA GLY A 111 -6.57 -6.32 5.93
C GLY A 111 -7.69 -7.33 5.80
N VAL A 112 -7.43 -8.55 5.31
CA VAL A 112 -8.45 -9.60 5.16
C VAL A 112 -8.14 -10.78 6.09
N THR A 113 -9.19 -11.29 6.73
CA THR A 113 -9.12 -12.42 7.66
C THR A 113 -10.48 -13.12 7.72
N ASP A 114 -10.49 -14.41 8.02
CA ASP A 114 -11.70 -15.17 8.35
C ASP A 114 -11.64 -15.74 9.79
N ILE A 115 -10.76 -15.20 10.65
CA ILE A 115 -10.55 -15.64 12.05
C ILE A 115 -11.84 -15.65 12.90
N VAL A 116 -12.86 -14.91 12.47
CA VAL A 116 -14.17 -14.85 13.14
C VAL A 116 -15.06 -16.03 12.76
N GLU A 117 -15.03 -16.41 11.49
CA GLU A 117 -15.89 -17.44 10.90
C GLU A 117 -15.16 -18.04 9.71
N GLU A 118 -14.63 -19.24 9.89
CA GLU A 118 -13.87 -19.99 8.89
C GLU A 118 -14.59 -20.02 7.53
N GLY A 119 -13.87 -19.71 6.47
CA GLY A 119 -14.42 -19.63 5.11
C GLY A 119 -15.26 -18.37 4.84
N THR A 120 -15.43 -17.48 5.82
CA THR A 120 -16.10 -16.18 5.67
C THR A 120 -15.10 -15.04 5.85
N TRP A 121 -14.38 -14.74 4.76
CA TRP A 121 -13.40 -13.67 4.73
C TRP A 121 -14.05 -12.30 4.85
N LYS A 122 -13.51 -11.50 5.77
CA LYS A 122 -13.91 -10.12 6.03
C LYS A 122 -12.70 -9.21 6.00
N TRP A 123 -12.92 -8.02 5.45
CA TRP A 123 -11.99 -6.92 5.59
C TRP A 123 -12.00 -6.38 7.02
N VAL A 124 -10.95 -5.66 7.38
CA VAL A 124 -10.81 -5.00 8.68
C VAL A 124 -11.90 -3.96 8.98
N ASP A 125 -12.60 -3.47 7.95
CA ASP A 125 -13.79 -2.61 8.07
C ASP A 125 -15.12 -3.39 8.28
N GLY A 126 -15.05 -4.72 8.27
CA GLY A 126 -16.18 -5.62 8.45
C GLY A 126 -16.91 -6.01 7.17
N THR A 127 -16.54 -5.47 6.01
CA THR A 127 -17.15 -5.84 4.73
C THR A 127 -16.72 -7.24 4.29
N SER A 128 -17.67 -8.03 3.77
CA SER A 128 -17.38 -9.38 3.28
C SER A 128 -16.64 -9.37 1.95
N VAL A 129 -15.75 -10.33 1.76
CA VAL A 129 -15.13 -10.61 0.47
C VAL A 129 -16.13 -11.37 -0.41
N THR A 130 -16.43 -10.83 -1.60
CA THR A 130 -17.38 -11.42 -2.56
C THR A 130 -16.72 -12.33 -3.60
N SER A 131 -15.38 -12.40 -3.65
CA SER A 131 -14.61 -13.24 -4.58
C SER A 131 -14.09 -14.52 -3.92
N GLY A 132 -14.04 -15.61 -4.68
CA GLY A 132 -13.77 -16.99 -4.21
C GLY A 132 -12.32 -17.33 -3.83
N GLU A 133 -11.57 -16.39 -3.29
CA GLU A 133 -10.20 -16.58 -2.77
C GLU A 133 -9.99 -15.66 -1.55
N PRO A 134 -9.22 -16.08 -0.52
CA PRO A 134 -8.53 -17.37 -0.35
C PRO A 134 -9.48 -18.51 0.04
N ASN A 135 -9.24 -19.72 -0.45
CA ASN A 135 -10.01 -20.93 -0.13
C ASN A 135 -9.33 -21.81 0.95
N GLY A 136 -8.68 -21.15 1.90
CA GLY A 136 -7.83 -21.75 2.92
C GLY A 136 -8.55 -22.72 3.83
N GLU A 137 -7.87 -23.82 4.16
CA GLU A 137 -8.32 -24.77 5.17
C GLU A 137 -8.20 -24.16 6.59
N THR A 138 -8.71 -24.86 7.59
CA THR A 138 -9.03 -24.37 8.98
C THR A 138 -7.91 -23.77 9.86
N LEU A 139 -6.70 -23.53 9.34
CA LEU A 139 -5.53 -23.09 10.11
C LEU A 139 -4.91 -21.77 9.62
N GLU A 140 -5.29 -21.28 8.45
CA GLU A 140 -4.63 -20.17 7.76
C GLU A 140 -5.56 -18.96 7.59
N ASN A 141 -5.91 -18.33 8.71
CA ASN A 141 -7.00 -17.35 8.74
C ASN A 141 -6.63 -15.90 8.38
N CYS A 142 -5.44 -15.65 7.84
CA CYS A 142 -4.95 -14.33 7.48
C CYS A 142 -4.31 -14.35 6.10
N ALA A 143 -4.34 -13.24 5.35
CA ALA A 143 -3.80 -13.24 4.00
C ALA A 143 -2.66 -12.26 3.76
N VAL A 144 -1.72 -12.68 2.90
CA VAL A 144 -0.66 -11.85 2.34
C VAL A 144 -0.79 -11.68 0.84
N THR A 145 -0.18 -10.64 0.28
CA THR A 145 -0.04 -10.49 -1.18
C THR A 145 0.79 -11.63 -1.78
N TYR A 146 0.28 -12.28 -2.84
CA TYR A 146 0.94 -13.44 -3.47
C TYR A 146 1.91 -13.06 -4.60
N LEU A 147 3.00 -13.82 -4.69
CA LEU A 147 3.89 -13.92 -5.85
C LEU A 147 3.21 -14.65 -7.02
N LYS A 148 3.25 -14.08 -8.22
CA LYS A 148 2.90 -14.77 -9.47
C LYS A 148 3.76 -16.03 -9.69
N LYS A 149 3.40 -17.18 -9.13
CA LYS A 149 3.76 -18.49 -9.71
C LYS A 149 2.72 -18.94 -10.73
N ASN A 150 1.46 -18.51 -10.57
CA ASN A 150 0.39 -18.79 -11.50
C ASN A 150 -0.28 -17.48 -11.96
N PRO A 151 -0.13 -17.07 -13.23
CA PRO A 151 -0.74 -15.84 -13.77
C PRO A 151 -2.28 -15.81 -13.72
N GLU A 152 -2.92 -16.97 -13.51
CA GLU A 152 -4.38 -17.13 -13.49
C GLU A 152 -5.01 -16.91 -12.10
N LEU A 153 -4.19 -16.85 -11.03
CA LEU A 153 -4.67 -16.61 -9.67
C LEU A 153 -4.41 -15.14 -9.27
N ILE A 154 -5.48 -14.36 -9.16
CA ILE A 154 -5.46 -13.07 -8.47
C ILE A 154 -5.74 -13.39 -7.00
N GLY A 155 -4.87 -13.26 -6.01
CA GLY A 155 -3.46 -12.86 -5.94
C GLY A 155 -3.06 -12.68 -4.45
N TRP A 156 -3.73 -13.37 -3.54
CA TRP A 156 -3.49 -13.39 -2.10
C TRP A 156 -3.37 -14.86 -1.66
N ILE A 157 -2.52 -15.15 -0.68
CA ILE A 157 -2.46 -16.48 -0.06
C ILE A 157 -2.93 -16.35 1.38
N ASP A 158 -3.72 -17.32 1.82
CA ASP A 158 -3.93 -17.68 3.21
C ASP A 158 -2.62 -18.18 3.85
N VAL A 159 -2.32 -17.69 5.05
CA VAL A 159 -1.15 -18.06 5.84
C VAL A 159 -1.49 -18.00 7.33
N ASN A 160 -0.65 -18.56 8.18
CA ASN A 160 -0.85 -18.50 9.62
C ASN A 160 -0.72 -17.05 10.13
N CYS A 161 -1.75 -16.55 10.83
CA CYS A 161 -1.79 -15.19 11.37
C CYS A 161 -0.60 -14.83 12.30
N ASN A 162 0.08 -15.82 12.87
CA ASN A 162 1.24 -15.62 13.76
C ASN A 162 2.57 -15.52 13.01
N ASP A 163 2.59 -15.80 11.71
CA ASP A 163 3.80 -15.68 10.89
C ASP A 163 4.26 -14.22 10.76
N ALA A 164 5.53 -14.03 10.43
CA ALA A 164 6.12 -12.70 10.35
C ALA A 164 6.22 -12.24 8.89
N TYR A 165 5.36 -11.30 8.50
CA TYR A 165 5.41 -10.64 7.19
C TYR A 165 5.52 -9.12 7.33
N GLN A 166 5.96 -8.47 6.24
CA GLN A 166 5.81 -7.02 6.13
C GLN A 166 4.32 -6.67 6.06
N TRP A 167 3.92 -5.43 6.26
CA TRP A 167 2.51 -5.02 6.20
C TRP A 167 2.31 -3.69 5.50
N ILE A 168 1.10 -3.48 5.00
CA ILE A 168 0.69 -2.23 4.40
C ILE A 168 -0.44 -1.65 5.23
N CYS A 169 -0.22 -0.45 5.79
CA CYS A 169 -1.31 0.34 6.36
C CYS A 169 -1.95 1.18 5.28
N GLU A 170 -3.25 1.39 5.38
CA GLU A 170 -4.02 2.37 4.63
C GLU A 170 -4.72 3.34 5.57
N LYS A 171 -4.63 4.62 5.23
CA LYS A 171 -5.42 5.70 5.81
C LYS A 171 -6.22 6.37 4.71
N SER A 172 -7.50 6.02 4.63
CA SER A 172 -8.46 6.62 3.71
C SER A 172 -8.94 7.98 4.26
N PHE A 173 -9.09 8.98 3.39
CA PHE A 173 -9.51 10.33 3.81
C PHE A 173 -11.02 10.59 3.72
N TRP A 174 -11.85 9.58 3.49
CA TRP A 174 -13.31 9.76 3.44
C TRP A 174 -14.10 8.84 4.40
N PRO A 175 -15.05 9.41 5.18
CA PRO A 175 -16.02 8.70 6.01
C PRO A 175 -17.09 7.94 5.21
#